data_AF-A0A1R3ICW1-F1
#
_entry.id   AF-A0A1R3ICW1-F1
#
_cell.length_a   1.000
_cell.length_b   1.000
_cell.length_c   1.000
_cell.angle_alpha   90.00
_cell.angle_beta   90.00
_cell.angle_gamma   90.00
#
_symmetry.space_group_name_H-M   'P 1'
#
loop_
_entity.id
_entity.type
_entity.pdbx_description
1 polymer ?
#
loop_
_entity_poly.entity_id
_entity_poly.type
_entity_poly.pdbx_seq_one_letter_code
_entity_poly.pdbx_strand_id
1 'polypeptide(L)' 'MAETDRLGTRIGKFLHEVERDTKRAEEYYGRAILANPGDGEVVSLYGNLIWEKHRDESRAKSYFDRVVNASPDDW' A
#
# COMPACT_ATOMS: atom_id res chain seq x y z
N MET A 1 -18.24 -1.19 6.35
CA MET A 1 -17.10 -0.35 5.95
C MET A 1 -15.87 -1.21 5.66
N ALA A 2 -15.46 -2.15 6.54
CA ALA A 2 -14.28 -3.01 6.32
C ALA A 2 -14.26 -3.93 5.06
N GLU A 3 -15.40 -4.32 4.49
CA GLU A 3 -15.45 -5.23 3.34
C GLU A 3 -15.00 -4.54 2.03
N THR A 4 -15.42 -3.29 1.83
CA THR A 4 -15.15 -2.51 0.62
C THR A 4 -13.69 -2.07 0.55
N ASP A 5 -13.08 -1.81 1.72
CA ASP A 5 -11.68 -1.40 1.84
C ASP A 5 -10.73 -2.54 1.43
N ARG A 6 -11.03 -3.77 1.86
CA ARG A 6 -10.27 -4.98 1.46
C ARG A 6 -10.38 -5.30 -0.02
N LEU A 7 -11.49 -4.94 -0.66
CA LEU A 7 -11.68 -5.13 -2.09
C LEU A 7 -10.72 -4.25 -2.89
N GLY A 8 -10.49 -3.01 -2.42
CA GLY A 8 -9.51 -2.09 -2.98
C GLY A 8 -8.08 -2.65 -2.93
N THR A 9 -7.67 -3.19 -1.78
CA THR A 9 -6.35 -3.83 -1.64
C THR A 9 -6.18 -5.04 -2.57
N ARG A 10 -7.20 -5.91 -2.68
CA ARG A 10 -7.16 -7.06 -3.61
C ARG A 10 -7.08 -6.66 -5.08
N ILE A 11 -7.82 -5.64 -5.49
CA ILE A 11 -7.78 -5.13 -6.86
C ILE A 11 -6.42 -4.49 -7.14
N GLY A 12 -5.91 -3.68 -6.21
CA GLY A 12 -4.57 -3.09 -6.30
C GLY A 12 -3.49 -4.16 -6.48
N LYS A 13 -3.56 -5.24 -5.69
CA LYS A 13 -2.63 -6.38 -5.76
C LYS A 13 -2.70 -7.12 -7.09
N PHE A 14 -3.90 -7.42 -7.57
CA PHE A 14 -4.07 -8.04 -8.88
C PHE A 14 -3.48 -7.18 -10.01
N LEU A 15 -3.76 -5.87 -9.99
CA LEU A 15 -3.22 -4.95 -10.99
C LEU A 15 -1.69 -4.87 -10.93
N HIS A 16 -1.11 -4.88 -9.72
CA HIS A 16 0.34 -4.78 -9.52
C HIS A 16 1.07 -6.06 -9.90
N GLU A 17 0.63 -7.22 -9.41
CA GLU A 17 1.35 -8.48 -9.54
C GLU A 17 1.05 -9.21 -10.84
N VAL A 18 -0.20 -9.14 -11.31
CA VAL A 18 -0.67 -9.89 -12.49
C VAL A 18 -0.64 -9.02 -13.75
N GLU A 19 -1.32 -7.88 -13.72
CA GLU A 19 -1.45 -7.00 -14.90
C GLU A 19 -0.23 -6.09 -15.11
N ARG A 20 0.65 -5.98 -14.10
CA ARG A 20 1.78 -5.04 -14.07
C ARG A 20 1.37 -3.57 -14.32
N ASP A 21 0.10 -3.24 -14.07
CA ASP A 21 -0.44 -1.88 -14.14
C ASP A 21 -0.19 -1.16 -12.81
N THR A 22 1.04 -0.69 -12.64
CA THR A 22 1.47 0.01 -11.44
C THR A 22 0.72 1.32 -11.22
N LYS A 23 0.22 1.96 -12.28
CA LYS A 23 -0.49 3.25 -12.17
C LYS A 23 -1.85 3.05 -11.52
N ARG A 24 -2.63 2.08 -12.00
CA ARG A 24 -3.93 1.79 -11.40
C ARG A 24 -3.77 1.15 -10.02
N ALA A 25 -2.76 0.30 -9.82
CA ALA A 25 -2.47 -0.24 -8.49
C ALA A 25 -2.18 0.86 -7.46
N GLU A 26 -1.41 1.89 -7.81
CA GLU A 26 -1.15 3.06 -6.96
C GLU A 26 -2.45 3.78 -6.54
N GLU A 27 -3.39 3.97 -7.46
CA GLU A 27 -4.69 4.59 -7.16
C GLU A 27 -5.52 3.77 -6.16
N TYR A 28 -5.56 2.44 -6.32
CA TYR A 28 -6.33 1.57 -5.43
C TYR A 28 -5.71 1.44 -4.04
N TYR A 29 -4.39 1.30 -3.96
CA TYR A 29 -3.69 1.29 -2.69
C TYR A 29 -3.80 2.64 -1.96
N GLY A 30 -3.69 3.77 -2.67
CA GLY A 30 -3.88 5.10 -2.07
C GLY A 30 -5.28 5.28 -1.48
N ARG A 31 -6.32 4.79 -2.17
CA ARG A 31 -7.70 4.80 -1.66
C ARG A 31 -7.87 3.91 -0.43
N ALA A 32 -7.30 2.71 -0.44
CA ALA A 32 -7.36 1.79 0.69
C ALA A 32 -6.64 2.35 1.93
N ILE A 33 -5.49 3.00 1.75
CA ILE A 33 -4.78 3.73 2.84
C ILE A 33 -5.64 4.87 3.39
N LEU A 34 -6.31 5.64 2.52
CA LEU A 34 -7.20 6.71 2.98
C LEU A 34 -8.41 6.19 3.76
N ALA A 35 -8.91 5.01 3.40
CA ALA A 35 -10.03 4.36 4.08
C ALA A 35 -9.64 3.72 5.41
N ASN A 36 -8.45 3.07 5.48
CA ASN A 36 -7.90 2.51 6.69
C ASN A 36 -6.38 2.78 6.78
N PRO A 37 -5.97 3.91 7.38
CA PRO A 37 -4.56 4.28 7.49
C PRO A 37 -3.71 3.32 8.34
N GLY A 38 -4.33 2.51 9.19
CA GLY A 38 -3.67 1.52 10.05
C GLY A 38 -3.56 0.12 9.42
N ASP A 39 -4.02 -0.07 8.19
CA ASP A 39 -3.88 -1.35 7.48
C ASP A 39 -2.43 -1.52 6.99
N GLY A 40 -1.63 -2.20 7.80
CA GLY A 40 -0.21 -2.44 7.51
C GLY A 40 0.03 -3.17 6.19
N GLU A 41 -0.87 -4.06 5.77
CA GLU A 41 -0.74 -4.81 4.51
C GLU A 41 -0.74 -3.84 3.32
N VAL A 42 -1.74 -2.95 3.24
CA VAL A 42 -1.86 -2.05 2.10
C VAL A 42 -0.78 -0.97 2.08
N VAL A 43 -0.34 -0.52 3.26
CA VAL A 43 0.78 0.44 3.36
C VAL A 43 2.10 -0.21 2.90
N SER A 44 2.36 -1.47 3.25
CA SER A 44 3.53 -2.21 2.75
C SER A 44 3.47 -2.44 1.24
N LEU A 45 2.30 -2.82 0.69
CA LEU A 45 2.11 -2.97 -0.75
C LEU A 45 2.36 -1.66 -1.51
N TYR A 46 1.88 -0.55 -0.97
CA TYR A 46 2.11 0.77 -1.55
C TYR A 46 3.60 1.17 -1.51
N GLY A 47 4.28 0.94 -0.38
CA GLY A 47 5.72 1.19 -0.24
C GLY A 47 6.55 0.43 -1.27
N ASN A 48 6.25 -0.85 -1.49
CA ASN A 48 6.88 -1.68 -2.52
C ASN A 48 6.65 -1.13 -3.93
N LEU A 49 5.42 -0.74 -4.26
CA LEU A 49 5.10 -0.19 -5.57
C LEU A 49 5.85 1.12 -5.87
N ILE A 50 5.97 2.01 -4.88
CA ILE A 50 6.74 3.25 -5.01
C ILE A 50 8.23 2.96 -5.22
N TRP A 51 8.78 1.99 -4.48
CA TRP A 51 10.15 1.53 -4.66
C TRP A 51 10.42 0.99 -6.08
N GLU A 52 9.55 0.11 -6.57
CA GLU A 52 9.67 -0.49 -7.91
C GLU A 52 9.57 0.56 -9.03
N LYS A 53 8.60 1.47 -8.94
CA LYS A 53 8.29 2.43 -10.02
C LYS A 53 9.24 3.62 -10.04
N HIS A 54 9.67 4.12 -8.87
CA HIS A 54 10.42 5.37 -8.79
C HIS A 54 11.88 5.19 -8.37
N ARG A 55 12.28 4.04 -7.81
CA ARG A 55 13.59 3.85 -7.15
C ARG A 55 13.87 4.94 -6.09
N ASP A 56 12.82 5.58 -5.58
CA ASP A 56 12.90 6.67 -4.61
C ASP A 56 12.90 6.08 -3.19
N GLU A 57 14.11 5.79 -2.71
CA GLU A 57 14.37 5.17 -1.42
C GLU A 57 13.79 5.98 -0.26
N SER A 58 13.99 7.30 -0.30
CA SER A 58 13.50 8.23 0.72
C SER A 58 11.99 8.19 0.86
N ARG A 59 11.29 8.16 -0.28
CA ARG A 59 9.82 8.09 -0.30
C ARG A 59 9.31 6.73 0.15
N ALA A 60 9.91 5.63 -0.32
CA ALA A 60 9.53 4.29 0.10
C ALA A 60 9.72 4.09 1.61
N LYS A 61 10.87 4.52 2.15
CA LYS A 61 11.18 4.47 3.59
C LYS A 61 10.14 5.22 4.44
N SER A 62 9.67 6.37 3.98
CA SER A 62 8.65 7.16 4.71
C SER A 62 7.32 6.42 4.88
N TYR A 63 6.94 5.54 3.94
CA TYR A 63 5.75 4.71 4.06
C TYR A 63 5.96 3.53 5.02
N PHE A 64 7.14 2.89 5.00
CA PHE A 64 7.47 1.82 5.93
C PHE A 64 7.60 2.31 7.38
N ASP A 65 8.23 3.46 7.60
CA ASP A 65 8.32 4.10 8.92
C ASP A 65 6.91 4.41 9.50
N ARG A 66 5.92 4.58 8.63
CA ARG A 66 4.52 4.81 9.01
C ARG A 66 3.85 3.53 9.51
N VAL A 67 4.15 2.37 8.93
CA VAL A 67 3.67 1.07 9.40
C VAL A 67 4.20 0.79 10.81
N VAL A 68 5.50 1.00 11.01
CA VAL A 68 6.18 0.76 12.30
C VAL A 68 5.63 1.67 13.40
N ASN A 69 5.34 2.94 13.08
CA ASN A 69 4.76 3.87 14.06
C ASN A 69 3.25 3.68 14.31
N ALA A 70 2.51 3.10 13.36
CA ALA A 70 1.07 2.87 13.49
C ALA A 70 0.72 1.62 14.32
N SER A 71 1.63 0.65 14.37
CA SER A 71 1.49 -0.57 15.18
C SER A 71 2.79 -0.85 15.95
N PRO A 72 3.03 -0.20 17.10
CA PRO A 72 4.18 -0.48 17.94
C PRO A 72 4.15 -1.86 18.64
N ASP A 73 3.01 -2.57 18.61
CA ASP A 73 2.75 -3.80 19.37
C ASP A 73 2.79 -5.12 18.57
N ASP A 74 3.17 -5.10 17.28
CA ASP A 74 3.07 -6.29 16.39
C ASP A 74 4.45 -6.72 15.84
N TRP A 75 5.43 -6.89 16.74
CA TRP A 75 6.76 -7.46 16.46
C TRP A 75 6.91 -8.90 16.95
#